data_AF-A0A6H1NEX1-F1
#
_entry.id   AF-A0A6H1NEX1-F1
#
_cell.length_a   1.000
_cell.length_b   1.000
_cell.length_c   1.000
_cell.angle_alpha   90.00
_cell.angle_beta   90.00
_cell.angle_gamma   90.00
#
_symmetry.space_group_name_H-M   'P 1'
#
loop_
_entity.id
_entity.type
_entity.pdbx_description
1 polymer ?
#
loop_
_entity_poly.entity_id
_entity_poly.type
_entity_poly.pdbx_seq_one_letter_code
_entity_poly.pdbx_strand_id
1 'polypeptide(L)' 'MENGRLLRTQIDHVLVSRDFQVNSAHFVSLPGSDHRGLVVELELHAESR' A
#
# COMPACT_ATOMS: atom_id res chain seq x y z
N MET A 1 -22.82 20.43 -12.40
CA MET A 1 -22.03 20.12 -11.19
C MET A 1 -20.86 19.26 -11.65
N GLU A 2 -19.74 19.90 -12.00
CA GLU A 2 -18.54 19.20 -12.48
C GLU A 2 -18.01 18.24 -11.42
N ASN A 3 -17.55 17.08 -11.88
CA ASN A 3 -17.08 15.95 -11.09
C ASN A 3 -15.94 16.36 -10.13
N GLY A 4 -16.29 16.72 -8.90
CA GLY A 4 -15.35 16.89 -7.81
C GLY A 4 -14.68 15.56 -7.48
N ARG A 5 -13.54 15.27 -8.12
CA ARG A 5 -12.68 14.15 -7.75
C ARG A 5 -12.16 14.43 -6.33
N LEU A 6 -12.80 13.84 -5.33
CA LEU A 6 -12.29 13.85 -3.95
C LEU A 6 -10.83 13.41 -4.00
N LEU A 7 -9.91 14.33 -3.69
CA LEU A 7 -8.51 14.00 -3.48
C LEU A 7 -8.47 13.10 -2.25
N ARG A 8 -8.31 11.80 -2.45
CA ARG A 8 -8.09 10.86 -1.34
C ARG A 8 -6.71 11.18 -0.78
N THR A 9 -6.63 11.51 0.51
CA THR A 9 -5.35 11.65 1.20
C THR A 9 -4.73 10.26 1.34
N GLN A 10 -3.49 10.10 0.89
CA GLN A 10 -2.70 8.89 1.09
C GLN A 10 -1.81 9.10 2.32
N ILE A 11 -2.19 8.49 3.45
CA ILE A 11 -1.42 8.56 4.72
C ILE A 11 -0.93 7.21 5.20
N ASP A 12 -1.54 6.12 4.74
CA ASP A 12 -1.13 4.76 5.08
C ASP A 12 0.04 4.32 4.19
N HIS A 13 1.18 4.00 4.81
CA HIS A 13 2.42 3.62 4.13
C HIS A 13 3.02 2.36 4.76
N VAL A 14 3.68 1.56 3.92
CA VAL A 14 4.56 0.47 4.35
C VAL A 14 5.96 0.85 3.89
N LEU A 15 6.88 1.02 4.84
CA LEU A 15 8.28 1.34 4.56
C LEU A 15 9.10 0.05 4.71
N VAL A 16 9.90 -0.28 3.69
CA VAL A 16 10.74 -1.48 3.65
C VAL A 16 12.22 -1.11 3.48
N SER A 17 13.12 -1.98 3.94
CA SER A 17 14.55 -1.85 3.66
C SER A 17 14.85 -2.20 2.19
N ARG A 18 16.10 -2.02 1.79
CA ARG A 18 16.57 -2.42 0.44
C ARG A 18 16.62 -3.94 0.24
N ASP A 19 16.39 -4.71 1.29
CA ASP A 19 16.42 -6.17 1.26
C ASP A 19 15.13 -6.75 0.67
N PHE A 20 14.09 -5.92 0.49
CA PHE A 20 12.80 -6.33 -0.04
C PHE A 20 12.54 -5.80 -1.45
N GLN A 21 12.05 -6.69 -2.31
CA GLN A 21 11.38 -6.33 -3.55
C GLN A 21 9.87 -6.19 -3.31
N VAL A 22 9.27 -5.13 -3.82
CA VAL A 22 7.81 -4.92 -3.81
C VAL A 22 7.23 -5.48 -5.10
N ASN A 23 6.44 -6.55 -5.01
CA ASN A 23 5.83 -7.20 -6.17
C ASN A 23 4.47 -6.59 -6.52
N SER A 24 3.68 -6.23 -5.52
CA SER A 24 2.38 -5.59 -5.72
C SER A 24 1.97 -4.72 -4.52
N ALA A 25 1.15 -3.70 -4.77
CA ALA A 25 0.57 -2.85 -3.74
C ALA A 25 -0.85 -2.44 -4.16
N HIS A 26 -1.85 -2.70 -3.32
CA HIS A 26 -3.23 -2.35 -3.62
C HIS A 26 -4.03 -2.05 -2.35
N PHE A 27 -5.07 -1.22 -2.51
CA PHE A 27 -5.97 -0.88 -1.42
C PHE A 27 -7.19 -1.79 -1.41
N VAL A 28 -7.55 -2.30 -0.23
CA VAL A 28 -8.76 -3.09 0.01
C VAL A 28 -9.72 -2.36 0.93
N SER A 29 -11.02 -2.54 0.72
CA SER A 29 -12.03 -2.05 1.67
C SER A 29 -12.01 -2.90 2.94
N LEU A 30 -12.01 -2.26 4.10
CA LEU A 30 -12.07 -2.93 5.39
C LEU A 30 -13.42 -2.64 6.06
N PRO A 31 -14.27 -3.65 6.29
CA PRO A 31 -15.56 -3.45 6.96
C PRO A 31 -15.37 -2.84 8.35
N GLY A 32 -16.12 -1.78 8.65
CA GLY A 32 -16.05 -1.09 9.95
C GLY A 32 -14.86 -0.14 10.12
N SER A 33 -14.09 0.11 9.06
CA SER A 33 -13.04 1.13 9.05
C SER A 33 -13.39 2.26 8.09
N ASP A 34 -13.07 3.49 8.49
CA ASP A 34 -13.04 4.67 7.64
C ASP A 34 -11.76 4.76 6.78
N HIS A 35 -10.79 3.87 7.04
CA HIS A 35 -9.61 3.66 6.21
C HIS A 35 -9.79 2.51 5.21
N ARG A 36 -8.88 2.47 4.22
CA ARG A 36 -8.67 1.28 3.39
C ARG A 36 -7.40 0.59 3.87
N GLY A 37 -7.39 -0.74 3.85
CA GLY A 37 -6.17 -1.48 4.08
C GLY A 37 -5.23 -1.34 2.88
N LEU A 38 -3.94 -1.09 3.12
CA LEU A 38 -2.90 -1.21 2.09
C LEU A 38 -2.28 -2.61 2.19
N VAL A 39 -2.51 -3.44 1.18
CA VAL A 39 -1.91 -4.78 1.08
C VAL A 39 -0.72 -4.69 0.14
N VAL A 40 0.43 -5.14 0.62
CA VAL A 40 1.70 -5.13 -0.12
C VAL A 40 2.26 -6.54 -0.14
N GLU A 41 2.60 -7.02 -1.32
CA GLU A 41 3.32 -8.27 -1.51
C GLU A 41 4.82 -7.98 -1.58
N LEU A 42 5.56 -8.61 -0.67
CA LEU A 42 7.01 -8.42 -0.51
C LEU A 42 7.72 -9.74 -0.72
N GLU A 43 8.81 -9.68 -1.46
CA GLU A 43 9.78 -10.75 -1.59
C GLU A 43 11.08 -10.32 -0.93
N LEU A 44 11.62 -11.16 -0.05
CA LEU A 44 12.93 -10.96 0.57
C LEU A 44 13.99 -11.47 -0.40
N HIS A 45 14.98 -10.64 -0.73
CA HIS A 45 16.12 -11.10 -1.51
C HIS A 45 16.83 -12.22 -0.75
N ALA A 46 17.03 -13.38 -1.39
CA ALA A 46 17.95 -14.38 -0.87
C ALA A 46 19.33 -13.72 -0.79
N GLU A 47 19.89 -13.61 0.41
CA GLU A 47 21.15 -12.94 0.65
C GLU A 47 22.20 -13.32 -0.40
N SER A 48 22.72 -12.31 -1.08
CA SER A 48 24.11 -12.34 -1.55
C SER A 48 25.00 -11.81 -0.41
N ARG A 49 24.93 -12.51 0.73
CA ARG A 49 25.76 -12.33 1.93
C ARG A 49 25.47 -11.14 2.87
#